data_AF-A0A2I0LIA4-F1
#
_entry.id   AF-A0A2I0LIA4-F1
#
_cell.length_a   1.000
_cell.length_b   1.000
_cell.length_c   1.000
_cell.angle_alpha   90.00
_cell.angle_beta   90.00
_cell.angle_gamma   90.00
#
_symmetry.space_group_name_H-M   'P 1'
#
loop_
_entity.id
_entity.type
_entity.pdbx_description
1 polymer ?
#
loop_
_entity_poly.entity_id
_entity_poly.type
_entity_poly.pdbx_seq_one_letter_code
_entity_poly.pdbx_strand_id
1 'polypeptide(L)'
;MSSGRPGDTEVCVGTISGGRPGDTEVCVGTMSGGHLGDTEVHESVKVLRLTLPNDLPGERREQAKQKPVGKAFAMVANRSSNGHSLASECIKSNDGDEEIIKVYLKARAEGGANHEEHVNQLKSEVRYIQEARSSLKKLREDLSSKLESRQGDKQHAQVVMEEQNGSWSCPDSWEEEEDECSGEDVEKMRHTAKRLLAKLQEAERRHRLEQQAFERTVSRYQEDAERAGSALRRAEQSAAEKELQVEELQRLLAGMEKEHRSLLLKMKEGEAELARLRSVEGDKLAQQDRSAQLEKEVATLREKIHHLDDMLKSQQRKVRQMIEQLQNSKTVIQAKDAVIQELKERVAYLEAENLEMHDRIEHLIEKQVSRGGHSARARSKSEYVSSKRLTGPKPLPLIRVVET
;
A
#
# COMPACT_ATOMS: atom_id res chain seq x y z
N MET A 1 45.25 -15.01 -37.27
CA MET A 1 46.63 -14.48 -37.33
C MET A 1 46.78 -13.60 -36.09
N SER A 2 47.45 -14.11 -35.07
CA SER A 2 48.88 -13.82 -34.79
C SER A 2 48.99 -12.60 -33.86
N SER A 3 49.00 -12.77 -32.53
CA SER A 3 50.12 -13.24 -31.68
C SER A 3 51.19 -12.16 -31.45
N GLY A 4 51.18 -11.54 -30.26
CA GLY A 4 52.17 -10.54 -29.84
C GLY A 4 52.22 -10.42 -28.30
N ARG A 5 53.36 -10.82 -27.73
CA ARG A 5 53.79 -10.84 -26.31
C ARG A 5 55.32 -11.04 -26.32
N PRO A 6 56.08 -10.85 -25.21
CA PRO A 6 55.81 -10.13 -23.96
C PRO A 6 57.00 -9.22 -23.50
N GLY A 7 56.94 -8.74 -22.25
CA GLY A 7 58.09 -8.40 -21.38
C GLY A 7 58.50 -6.92 -21.33
N ASP A 8 59.22 -6.42 -20.30
CA ASP A 8 59.49 -6.83 -18.90
C ASP A 8 60.21 -5.63 -18.19
N THR A 9 60.47 -5.53 -16.88
CA THR A 9 60.24 -6.41 -15.70
C THR A 9 59.44 -5.60 -14.62
N GLU A 10 59.63 -5.49 -13.28
CA GLU A 10 60.53 -6.09 -12.26
C GLU A 10 59.94 -6.07 -10.82
N VAL A 11 59.73 -7.27 -10.26
CA VAL A 11 60.12 -7.73 -8.92
C VAL A 11 60.45 -6.69 -7.81
N CYS A 12 59.71 -6.74 -6.70
CA CYS A 12 60.25 -6.51 -5.36
C CYS A 12 59.47 -7.33 -4.31
N VAL A 13 60.12 -7.79 -3.23
CA VAL A 13 59.59 -8.84 -2.33
C VAL A 13 59.06 -8.27 -1.01
N GLY A 14 57.96 -8.82 -0.49
CA GLY A 14 57.39 -8.46 0.81
C GLY A 14 56.45 -9.54 1.37
N THR A 15 57.01 -10.53 2.09
CA THR A 15 56.24 -11.64 2.67
C THR A 15 55.76 -11.33 4.08
N ILE A 16 54.45 -11.44 4.34
CA ILE A 16 53.94 -11.71 5.69
C ILE A 16 52.74 -12.65 5.68
N SER A 17 52.65 -13.45 6.74
CA SER A 17 51.82 -14.66 6.84
C SER A 17 50.40 -14.41 7.37
N GLY A 18 49.43 -15.13 6.80
CA GLY A 18 48.52 -15.94 7.61
C GLY A 18 47.09 -15.43 7.82
N GLY A 19 46.16 -16.39 7.90
CA GLY A 19 44.76 -16.18 8.28
C GLY A 19 43.77 -16.30 7.11
N ARG A 20 42.98 -17.39 7.09
CA ARG A 20 41.74 -17.46 6.30
C ARG A 20 40.57 -16.95 7.17
N PRO A 21 39.60 -16.21 6.62
CA PRO A 21 38.31 -16.06 7.27
C PRO A 21 37.59 -17.42 7.31
N GLY A 22 36.82 -17.67 8.37
CA GLY A 22 35.94 -18.83 8.47
C GLY A 22 34.49 -18.40 8.27
N ASP A 23 33.70 -19.23 7.58
CA ASP A 23 32.28 -18.98 7.35
C ASP A 23 31.47 -19.17 8.64
N THR A 24 30.54 -18.26 8.92
CA THR A 24 29.60 -18.36 10.05
C THR A 24 28.18 -18.61 9.56
N GLU A 25 27.87 -19.88 9.26
CA GLU A 25 26.48 -20.33 9.14
C GLU A 25 25.79 -20.28 10.50
N VAL A 26 24.63 -19.60 10.56
CA VAL A 26 23.80 -19.50 11.77
C VAL A 26 22.70 -20.56 11.73
N CYS A 27 23.00 -21.74 12.27
CA CYS A 27 22.04 -22.84 12.38
C CYS A 27 20.98 -22.55 13.46
N VAL A 28 19.77 -22.13 13.06
CA VAL A 28 18.59 -22.08 13.94
C VAL A 28 17.81 -23.37 13.80
N GLY A 29 18.17 -24.38 14.60
CA GLY A 29 17.44 -25.65 14.68
C GLY A 29 16.20 -25.53 15.57
N THR A 30 15.01 -25.63 14.98
CA THR A 30 13.74 -25.60 15.73
C THR A 30 13.47 -26.96 16.41
N MET A 31 12.92 -26.92 17.63
CA MET A 31 12.62 -28.10 18.45
C MET A 31 11.66 -29.06 17.74
N SER A 32 11.93 -30.36 17.84
CA SER A 32 11.02 -31.44 17.44
C SER A 32 10.86 -32.44 18.59
N GLY A 33 9.61 -32.69 18.97
CA GLY A 33 9.20 -33.65 19.99
C GLY A 33 7.69 -33.84 19.89
N GLY A 34 7.22 -35.08 19.99
CA GLY A 34 5.82 -35.41 19.77
C GLY A 34 5.38 -36.70 20.46
N HIS A 35 4.09 -37.00 20.42
CA HIS A 35 3.57 -38.28 20.83
C HIS A 35 2.29 -38.71 20.09
N LEU A 36 1.91 -39.97 20.35
CA LEU A 36 0.90 -40.80 19.67
C LEU A 36 -0.56 -40.40 19.98
N GLY A 37 -1.54 -40.88 19.19
CA GLY A 37 -2.97 -40.77 19.55
C GLY A 37 -4.02 -41.08 18.46
N ASP A 38 -4.19 -42.36 18.11
CA ASP A 38 -5.44 -43.09 17.84
C ASP A 38 -6.55 -42.66 16.83
N THR A 39 -6.75 -43.56 15.84
CA THR A 39 -8.04 -44.09 15.28
C THR A 39 -8.95 -43.28 14.34
N GLU A 40 -9.74 -44.06 13.57
CA GLU A 40 -10.52 -43.70 12.38
C GLU A 40 -11.93 -43.14 12.69
N VAL A 41 -12.43 -42.23 11.84
CA VAL A 41 -13.80 -42.28 11.32
C VAL A 41 -13.77 -41.91 9.82
N HIS A 42 -14.63 -42.53 9.02
CA HIS A 42 -14.68 -42.45 7.57
C HIS A 42 -15.65 -41.35 7.10
N GLU A 43 -15.19 -40.30 6.39
CA GLU A 43 -16.09 -39.35 5.71
C GLU A 43 -15.58 -38.94 4.31
N SER A 44 -16.47 -39.05 3.31
CA SER A 44 -16.12 -39.07 1.88
C SER A 44 -16.10 -37.68 1.23
N VAL A 45 -15.18 -36.81 1.65
CA VAL A 45 -15.01 -35.48 1.05
C VAL A 45 -14.48 -35.60 -0.39
N LYS A 46 -15.32 -35.30 -1.39
CA LYS A 46 -14.92 -35.24 -2.81
C LYS A 46 -14.09 -33.99 -3.12
N VAL A 47 -12.82 -33.99 -2.70
CA VAL A 47 -11.86 -32.94 -3.06
C VAL A 47 -11.57 -32.99 -4.55
N LEU A 48 -12.08 -32.00 -5.31
CA LEU A 48 -11.74 -31.80 -6.72
C LEU A 48 -10.30 -31.27 -6.85
N ARG A 49 -9.32 -32.17 -6.69
CA ARG A 49 -7.90 -31.90 -6.85
C ARG A 49 -7.58 -31.68 -8.33
N LEU A 50 -7.62 -30.42 -8.77
CA LEU A 50 -7.14 -30.01 -10.10
C LEU A 50 -5.62 -30.21 -10.19
N THR A 51 -5.19 -31.36 -10.70
CA THR A 51 -3.80 -31.61 -11.07
C THR A 51 -3.42 -30.79 -12.29
N LEU A 52 -2.69 -29.71 -12.07
CA LEU A 52 -1.97 -29.00 -13.12
C LEU A 52 -0.92 -29.96 -13.74
N PRO A 53 -0.83 -30.10 -15.08
CA PRO A 53 0.20 -30.93 -15.70
C PRO A 53 1.62 -30.38 -15.41
N ASN A 54 2.49 -31.25 -14.89
CA ASN A 54 3.91 -30.96 -14.73
C ASN A 54 4.70 -31.62 -15.89
N ASP A 55 5.13 -30.83 -16.86
CA ASP A 55 6.01 -31.27 -17.95
C ASP A 55 7.42 -30.66 -17.84
N LEU A 56 8.41 -31.49 -17.51
CA LEU A 56 9.85 -31.25 -17.56
C LEU A 56 10.59 -32.61 -17.67
N PRO A 57 11.86 -32.69 -18.16
CA PRO A 57 12.69 -31.67 -18.82
C PRO A 57 13.22 -32.11 -20.22
N GLY A 58 13.86 -31.21 -20.98
CA GLY A 58 14.55 -31.56 -22.24
C GLY A 58 15.33 -30.40 -22.90
N GLU A 59 16.57 -30.64 -23.32
CA GLU A 59 17.59 -29.66 -23.72
C GLU A 59 17.35 -28.77 -24.98
N ARG A 60 18.12 -27.66 -25.06
CA ARG A 60 18.66 -26.91 -26.23
C ARG A 60 17.89 -27.00 -27.59
N ARG A 61 17.64 -25.88 -28.30
CA ARG A 61 18.69 -25.02 -28.90
C ARG A 61 18.16 -23.72 -29.57
N GLU A 62 19.04 -22.73 -29.73
CA GLU A 62 19.12 -21.61 -30.71
C GLU A 62 17.85 -20.96 -31.37
N GLN A 63 17.66 -19.67 -31.05
CA GLN A 63 17.29 -18.52 -31.93
C GLN A 63 16.26 -18.68 -33.09
N ALA A 64 15.05 -18.12 -32.92
CA ALA A 64 14.26 -17.59 -34.04
C ALA A 64 13.29 -16.43 -33.67
N LYS A 65 13.56 -15.24 -34.24
CA LYS A 65 12.64 -14.14 -34.64
C LYS A 65 11.25 -14.04 -33.97
N GLN A 66 11.05 -12.99 -33.17
CA GLN A 66 9.75 -12.57 -32.64
C GLN A 66 8.75 -12.13 -33.74
N LYS A 67 7.47 -12.46 -33.54
CA LYS A 67 6.30 -11.70 -34.04
C LYS A 67 5.19 -11.78 -32.98
N PRO A 68 4.52 -10.68 -32.60
CA PRO A 68 3.36 -10.74 -31.71
C PRO A 68 2.12 -11.21 -32.49
N VAL A 69 1.68 -12.44 -32.25
CA VAL A 69 0.38 -12.93 -32.73
C VAL A 69 -0.66 -12.62 -31.65
N GLY A 70 -1.63 -11.77 -31.98
CA GLY A 70 -2.61 -11.27 -31.02
C GLY A 70 -3.59 -12.35 -30.54
N LYS A 71 -3.96 -12.28 -29.26
CA LYS A 71 -5.12 -12.97 -28.68
C LYS A 71 -6.14 -11.92 -28.24
N ALA A 72 -7.07 -11.56 -29.13
CA ALA A 72 -8.20 -10.73 -28.78
C ALA A 72 -9.25 -11.59 -28.06
N PHE A 73 -9.56 -11.26 -26.80
CA PHE A 73 -10.66 -11.88 -26.07
C PHE A 73 -11.96 -11.15 -26.40
N ALA A 74 -12.92 -11.84 -27.01
CA ALA A 74 -14.23 -11.28 -27.31
C ALA A 74 -15.07 -11.19 -26.03
N MET A 75 -15.22 -9.98 -25.48
CA MET A 75 -16.12 -9.73 -24.35
C MET A 75 -17.57 -9.69 -24.84
N VAL A 76 -18.37 -10.70 -24.46
CA VAL A 76 -19.82 -10.69 -24.70
C VAL A 76 -20.48 -9.73 -23.71
N ALA A 77 -20.77 -8.52 -24.17
CA ALA A 77 -21.48 -7.52 -23.38
C ALA A 77 -23.00 -7.80 -23.39
N ASN A 78 -23.50 -8.47 -22.36
CA ASN A 78 -24.94 -8.55 -22.11
C ASN A 78 -25.50 -7.15 -21.83
N ARG A 79 -26.36 -6.66 -22.71
CA ARG A 79 -27.00 -5.35 -22.60
C ARG A 79 -28.06 -5.36 -21.50
N SER A 80 -27.76 -4.75 -20.37
CA SER A 80 -28.80 -4.23 -19.46
C SER A 80 -29.01 -2.75 -19.75
N SER A 81 -30.27 -2.33 -19.93
CA SER A 81 -30.63 -1.00 -20.38
C SER A 81 -31.00 -0.08 -19.23
N ASN A 82 -30.05 0.73 -18.74
CA ASN A 82 -30.35 2.06 -18.21
C ASN A 82 -29.07 2.93 -18.24
N GLY A 83 -29.03 3.90 -19.16
CA GLY A 83 -27.81 4.64 -19.48
C GLY A 83 -27.81 6.08 -18.97
N HIS A 84 -27.14 6.32 -17.84
CA HIS A 84 -26.75 7.67 -17.37
C HIS A 84 -25.28 7.74 -16.95
N SER A 85 -24.39 7.13 -17.74
CA SER A 85 -22.95 7.34 -17.63
C SER A 85 -22.56 8.66 -18.31
N LEU A 86 -22.42 9.73 -17.54
CA LEU A 86 -21.75 10.94 -18.02
C LEU A 86 -20.26 10.65 -18.20
N ALA A 87 -19.75 10.80 -19.41
CA ALA A 87 -18.33 10.71 -19.69
C ALA A 87 -17.66 12.05 -19.36
N SER A 88 -17.02 12.15 -18.19
CA SER A 88 -16.16 13.28 -17.84
C SER A 88 -14.84 13.18 -18.61
N GLU A 89 -14.80 13.78 -19.80
CA GLU A 89 -13.56 14.06 -20.52
C GLU A 89 -12.78 15.15 -19.76
N CYS A 90 -11.56 14.82 -19.31
CA CYS A 90 -10.78 15.66 -18.39
C CYS A 90 -10.14 16.89 -19.07
N ILE A 91 -10.95 17.86 -19.49
CA ILE A 91 -10.47 19.17 -19.94
C ILE A 91 -10.07 19.99 -18.71
N LYS A 92 -8.81 20.45 -18.67
CA LYS A 92 -8.28 21.27 -17.58
C LYS A 92 -8.71 22.74 -17.74
N SER A 93 -9.86 23.11 -17.17
CA SER A 93 -10.20 24.51 -16.91
C SER A 93 -9.55 24.98 -15.60
N ASN A 94 -9.35 26.28 -15.45
CA ASN A 94 -8.81 26.90 -14.23
C ASN A 94 -9.96 27.43 -13.33
N ASP A 95 -11.05 26.66 -13.26
CA ASP A 95 -12.38 27.07 -12.78
C ASP A 95 -13.05 25.93 -11.96
N GLY A 96 -12.25 25.10 -11.30
CA GLY A 96 -12.72 23.87 -10.63
C GLY A 96 -13.59 24.13 -9.40
N ASP A 97 -13.38 25.24 -8.69
CA ASP A 97 -14.09 25.54 -7.45
C ASP A 97 -15.59 25.75 -7.68
N GLU A 98 -15.99 26.35 -8.80
CA GLU A 98 -17.40 26.52 -9.14
C GLU A 98 -18.11 25.19 -9.40
N GLU A 99 -17.48 24.24 -10.10
CA GLU A 99 -18.07 22.91 -10.31
C GLU A 99 -18.12 22.10 -9.01
N ILE A 100 -17.07 22.14 -8.19
CA ILE A 100 -17.05 21.48 -6.87
C ILE A 100 -18.18 22.00 -5.99
N ILE A 101 -18.38 23.32 -5.92
CA ILE A 101 -19.47 23.95 -5.17
C ILE A 101 -20.84 23.55 -5.74
N LYS A 102 -21.03 23.57 -7.06
CA LYS A 102 -22.29 23.14 -7.71
C LYS A 102 -22.62 21.67 -7.43
N VAL A 103 -21.64 20.77 -7.51
CA VAL A 103 -21.81 19.34 -7.18
C VAL A 103 -22.14 19.15 -5.70
N TYR A 104 -21.43 19.82 -4.79
CA TYR A 104 -21.66 19.67 -3.35
C TYR A 104 -23.02 20.23 -2.91
N LEU A 105 -23.44 21.36 -3.48
CA LEU A 105 -24.78 21.92 -3.24
C LEU A 105 -25.89 21.04 -3.83
N LYS A 106 -25.69 20.47 -5.02
CA LYS A 106 -26.65 19.55 -5.64
C LYS A 106 -26.80 18.26 -4.84
N ALA A 107 -25.70 17.61 -4.47
CA ALA A 107 -25.71 16.43 -3.61
C ALA A 107 -26.35 16.70 -2.24
N ARG A 108 -26.19 17.92 -1.69
CA ARG A 108 -26.86 18.36 -0.46
C ARG A 108 -28.36 18.59 -0.64
N ALA A 109 -28.80 19.09 -1.80
CA ALA A 109 -30.23 19.26 -2.10
C ALA A 109 -30.93 17.90 -2.30
N GLU A 110 -30.31 17.00 -3.07
CA GLU A 110 -30.81 15.63 -3.32
C GLU A 110 -30.81 14.80 -2.04
N GLY A 111 -29.72 14.87 -1.24
CA GLY A 111 -29.69 14.26 0.10
C GLY A 111 -30.68 14.87 1.08
N GLY A 112 -31.01 16.16 0.94
CA GLY A 112 -32.04 16.83 1.73
C GLY A 112 -33.44 16.30 1.45
N ALA A 113 -33.82 16.14 0.18
CA ALA A 113 -35.09 15.56 -0.23
C ALA A 113 -35.25 14.12 0.29
N ASN A 114 -34.23 13.26 0.07
CA ASN A 114 -34.23 11.88 0.56
C ASN A 114 -34.35 11.82 2.09
N HIS A 115 -33.67 12.71 2.82
CA HIS A 115 -33.78 12.78 4.28
C HIS A 115 -35.18 13.22 4.73
N GLU A 116 -35.80 14.19 4.05
CA GLU A 116 -37.17 14.62 4.35
C GLU A 116 -38.19 13.50 4.07
N GLU A 117 -38.02 12.73 2.99
CA GLU A 117 -38.84 11.55 2.69
C GLU A 117 -38.72 10.48 3.80
N HIS A 118 -37.50 10.12 4.21
CA HIS A 118 -37.30 9.17 5.32
C HIS A 118 -37.87 9.69 6.65
N VAL A 119 -37.75 10.98 6.93
CA VAL A 119 -38.34 11.61 8.12
C VAL A 119 -39.88 11.61 8.05
N ASN A 120 -40.47 11.78 6.86
CA ASN A 120 -41.92 11.74 6.66
C ASN A 120 -42.48 10.30 6.67
N GLN A 121 -41.71 9.32 6.22
CA GLN A 121 -41.98 7.89 6.41
C GLN A 121 -41.96 7.54 7.91
N LEU A 122 -40.90 7.91 8.65
CA LEU A 122 -40.83 7.64 10.09
C LEU A 122 -42.00 8.29 10.86
N LYS A 123 -42.42 9.51 10.48
CA LYS A 123 -43.64 10.15 11.02
C LYS A 123 -44.91 9.34 10.72
N SER A 124 -45.00 8.62 9.60
CA SER A 124 -46.17 7.80 9.26
C SER A 124 -46.16 6.47 10.02
N GLU A 125 -45.01 5.83 10.16
CA GLU A 125 -44.81 4.63 10.99
C GLU A 125 -45.13 4.90 12.47
N VAL A 126 -44.69 6.05 13.00
CA VAL A 126 -45.05 6.49 14.37
C VAL A 126 -46.56 6.68 14.53
N ARG A 127 -47.28 7.20 13.53
CA ARG A 127 -48.75 7.27 13.56
C ARG A 127 -49.38 5.87 13.57
N TYR A 128 -48.90 4.96 12.72
CA TYR A 128 -49.39 3.58 12.68
C TYR A 128 -49.17 2.84 14.01
N ILE A 129 -48.02 3.05 14.66
CA ILE A 129 -47.73 2.51 16.00
C ILE A 129 -48.67 3.12 17.06
N GLN A 130 -48.99 4.42 16.98
CA GLN A 130 -49.94 5.08 17.87
C GLN A 130 -51.38 4.57 17.66
N GLU A 131 -51.78 4.31 16.41
CA GLU A 131 -53.09 3.75 16.04
C GLU A 131 -53.23 2.29 16.48
N ALA A 132 -52.21 1.46 16.26
CA ALA A 132 -52.14 0.09 16.76
C ALA A 132 -52.17 0.05 18.30
N ARG A 133 -51.41 0.93 18.98
CA ARG A 133 -51.47 1.09 20.44
C ARG A 133 -52.87 1.50 20.93
N SER A 134 -53.54 2.40 20.22
CA SER A 134 -54.88 2.86 20.57
C SER A 134 -55.92 1.76 20.37
N SER A 135 -55.78 0.96 19.31
CA SER A 135 -56.62 -0.21 19.01
C SER A 135 -56.43 -1.32 20.04
N LEU A 136 -55.19 -1.63 20.43
CA LEU A 136 -54.89 -2.58 21.51
C LEU A 136 -55.37 -2.08 22.87
N LYS A 137 -55.28 -0.77 23.14
CA LYS A 137 -55.86 -0.15 24.34
C LYS A 137 -57.39 -0.34 24.36
N LYS A 138 -58.07 -0.03 23.26
CA LYS A 138 -59.52 -0.23 23.15
C LYS A 138 -59.91 -1.70 23.29
N LEU A 139 -59.19 -2.62 22.65
CA LEU A 139 -59.42 -4.07 22.82
C LEU A 139 -59.26 -4.51 24.28
N ARG A 140 -58.28 -3.95 25.01
CA ARG A 140 -58.12 -4.19 26.45
C ARG A 140 -59.28 -3.62 27.27
N GLU A 141 -59.81 -2.45 26.92
CA GLU A 141 -60.99 -1.84 27.56
C GLU A 141 -62.28 -2.63 27.24
N ASP A 142 -62.45 -3.11 26.01
CA ASP A 142 -63.54 -3.99 25.57
C ASP A 142 -63.49 -5.37 26.26
N LEU A 143 -62.30 -5.91 26.51
CA LEU A 143 -62.12 -7.16 27.26
C LEU A 143 -62.32 -6.95 28.77
N SER A 144 -61.82 -5.85 29.33
CA SER A 144 -61.98 -5.53 30.76
C SER A 144 -63.44 -5.26 31.10
N SER A 145 -64.16 -4.47 30.30
CA SER A 145 -65.60 -4.20 30.49
C SER A 145 -66.45 -5.47 30.36
N LYS A 146 -66.12 -6.37 29.42
CA LYS A 146 -66.75 -7.70 29.33
C LYS A 146 -66.44 -8.57 30.55
N LEU A 147 -65.25 -8.49 31.13
CA LEU A 147 -64.90 -9.23 32.33
C LEU A 147 -65.62 -8.69 33.57
N GLU A 148 -65.65 -7.36 33.74
CA GLU A 148 -66.34 -6.65 34.82
C GLU A 148 -67.86 -6.94 34.82
N SER A 149 -68.50 -6.81 33.65
CA SER A 149 -69.91 -7.19 33.45
C SER A 149 -70.14 -8.66 33.83
N ARG A 150 -69.27 -9.56 33.39
CA ARG A 150 -69.34 -11.00 33.71
C ARG A 150 -68.91 -11.35 35.13
N GLN A 151 -68.50 -10.37 35.94
CA GLN A 151 -68.20 -10.51 37.36
C GLN A 151 -69.34 -9.96 38.22
N GLY A 152 -70.05 -8.92 37.77
CA GLY A 152 -71.33 -8.48 38.35
C GLY A 152 -72.39 -9.59 38.35
N ASP A 153 -72.54 -10.30 37.22
CA ASP A 153 -73.53 -11.39 37.07
C ASP A 153 -73.18 -12.68 37.86
N LYS A 154 -72.02 -12.74 38.55
CA LYS A 154 -71.45 -13.99 39.07
C LYS A 154 -71.64 -14.29 40.55
N GLN A 155 -72.51 -13.56 41.26
CA GLN A 155 -72.87 -13.92 42.64
C GLN A 155 -73.81 -15.15 42.72
N HIS A 156 -74.36 -15.64 41.59
CA HIS A 156 -75.27 -16.79 41.55
C HIS A 156 -74.92 -17.84 40.48
N ALA A 157 -73.70 -18.39 40.49
CA ALA A 157 -73.33 -19.51 39.61
C ALA A 157 -72.24 -20.47 40.14
N GLN A 158 -72.07 -20.61 41.46
CA GLN A 158 -71.24 -21.68 42.03
C GLN A 158 -72.03 -22.99 42.05
N VAL A 159 -72.03 -23.70 40.92
CA VAL A 159 -72.60 -25.06 40.85
C VAL A 159 -71.68 -26.00 41.63
N VAL A 160 -72.07 -26.30 42.86
CA VAL A 160 -71.44 -27.35 43.67
C VAL A 160 -71.76 -28.69 43.01
N MET A 161 -70.72 -29.40 42.55
CA MET A 161 -70.80 -30.85 42.33
C MET A 161 -70.90 -31.49 43.71
N GLU A 162 -72.13 -31.69 44.18
CA GLU A 162 -72.38 -32.39 45.43
C GLU A 162 -72.30 -33.90 45.18
N GLU A 163 -71.29 -34.56 45.74
CA GLU A 163 -71.20 -36.03 45.74
C GLU A 163 -72.25 -36.61 46.68
N GLN A 164 -73.52 -36.59 46.26
CA GLN A 164 -74.61 -37.28 46.93
C GLN A 164 -74.42 -38.80 46.78
N ASN A 165 -73.51 -39.34 47.58
CA ASN A 165 -73.27 -40.77 47.73
C ASN A 165 -74.51 -41.39 48.39
N GLY A 166 -75.48 -41.77 47.55
CA GLY A 166 -76.86 -42.05 47.92
C GLY A 166 -77.03 -43.31 48.79
N SER A 167 -76.73 -43.18 50.08
CA SER A 167 -77.15 -44.13 51.11
C SER A 167 -78.68 -44.11 51.20
N TRP A 168 -79.35 -45.05 50.55
CA TRP A 168 -80.79 -45.26 50.69
C TRP A 168 -81.10 -45.83 52.08
N SER A 169 -81.25 -44.93 53.05
CA SER A 169 -81.80 -45.23 54.37
C SER A 169 -83.25 -45.68 54.19
N CYS A 170 -83.46 -47.00 54.18
CA CYS A 170 -84.79 -47.59 54.08
C CYS A 170 -85.59 -47.25 55.34
N PRO A 171 -86.80 -46.66 55.24
CA PRO A 171 -87.65 -46.46 56.40
C PRO A 171 -88.19 -47.81 56.90
N ASP A 172 -87.70 -48.27 58.04
CA ASP A 172 -88.32 -49.38 58.78
C ASP A 172 -89.68 -48.92 59.34
N SER A 173 -90.74 -49.14 58.57
CA SER A 173 -92.13 -49.10 59.05
C SER A 173 -93.06 -49.84 58.08
N TRP A 174 -92.96 -51.18 58.06
CA TRP A 174 -94.06 -52.03 57.60
C TRP A 174 -94.90 -52.39 58.83
N GLU A 175 -95.92 -51.59 59.12
CA GLU A 175 -96.97 -52.00 60.06
C GLU A 175 -97.88 -53.00 59.32
N GLU A 176 -98.08 -54.18 59.90
CA GLU A 176 -98.90 -55.26 59.33
C GLU A 176 -100.40 -54.98 59.53
N GLU A 177 -100.92 -54.00 58.80
CA GLU A 177 -102.37 -53.87 58.57
C GLU A 177 -102.82 -54.97 57.59
N GLU A 178 -103.26 -56.11 58.13
CA GLU A 178 -103.95 -57.18 57.40
C GLU A 178 -105.38 -56.74 56.99
N ASP A 179 -105.51 -55.64 56.27
CA ASP A 179 -106.77 -55.27 55.61
C ASP A 179 -107.04 -56.23 54.43
N GLU A 180 -108.28 -56.69 54.30
CA GLU A 180 -108.66 -57.85 53.47
C GLU A 180 -108.67 -57.46 51.98
N CYS A 181 -107.47 -57.37 51.41
CA CYS A 181 -107.17 -56.79 50.11
C CYS A 181 -108.09 -57.31 49.00
N SER A 182 -109.05 -56.45 48.61
CA SER A 182 -109.89 -56.66 47.44
C SER A 182 -109.04 -57.04 46.22
N GLY A 183 -109.51 -58.02 45.44
CA GLY A 183 -108.82 -58.44 44.21
C GLY A 183 -108.55 -57.28 43.24
N GLU A 184 -109.39 -56.23 43.29
CA GLU A 184 -109.22 -55.02 42.50
C GLU A 184 -107.94 -54.23 42.88
N ASP A 185 -107.55 -54.22 44.15
CA ASP A 185 -106.32 -53.54 44.62
C ASP A 185 -105.06 -54.36 44.32
N VAL A 186 -105.16 -55.69 44.39
CA VAL A 186 -104.14 -56.62 43.86
C VAL A 186 -103.95 -56.40 42.35
N GLU A 187 -105.02 -56.12 41.60
CA GLU A 187 -104.91 -55.72 40.20
C GLU A 187 -104.32 -54.32 40.01
N LYS A 188 -104.72 -53.30 40.78
CA LYS A 188 -104.12 -51.94 40.73
C LYS A 188 -102.62 -51.97 41.01
N MET A 189 -102.19 -52.78 41.99
CA MET A 189 -100.79 -53.02 42.31
C MET A 189 -100.06 -53.72 41.15
N ARG A 190 -100.64 -54.79 40.58
CA ARG A 190 -100.09 -55.52 39.43
C ARG A 190 -99.96 -54.65 38.18
N HIS A 191 -100.94 -53.78 37.90
CA HIS A 191 -100.87 -52.79 36.82
C HIS A 191 -99.80 -51.72 37.08
N THR A 192 -99.61 -51.32 38.34
CA THR A 192 -98.58 -50.36 38.74
C THR A 192 -97.17 -50.96 38.63
N ALA A 193 -96.97 -52.21 39.05
CA ALA A 193 -95.70 -52.93 38.87
C ALA A 193 -95.34 -53.08 37.38
N LYS A 194 -96.30 -53.50 36.53
CA LYS A 194 -96.12 -53.54 35.06
C LYS A 194 -95.72 -52.17 34.48
N ARG A 195 -96.36 -51.09 34.93
CA ARG A 195 -96.09 -49.70 34.50
C ARG A 195 -94.71 -49.22 34.94
N LEU A 196 -94.25 -49.59 36.14
CA LEU A 196 -92.90 -49.28 36.63
C LEU A 196 -91.83 -50.08 35.87
N LEU A 197 -92.05 -51.38 35.64
CA LEU A 197 -91.14 -52.23 34.86
C LEU A 197 -90.97 -51.69 33.43
N ALA A 198 -92.06 -51.28 32.78
CA ALA A 198 -92.01 -50.66 31.45
C ALA A 198 -91.22 -49.34 31.45
N LYS A 199 -91.42 -48.47 32.46
CA LYS A 199 -90.62 -47.24 32.61
C LYS A 199 -89.13 -47.52 32.82
N LEU A 200 -88.79 -48.52 33.63
CA LEU A 200 -87.40 -48.91 33.89
C LEU A 200 -86.74 -49.46 32.61
N GLN A 201 -87.44 -50.33 31.88
CA GLN A 201 -86.94 -50.87 30.60
C GLN A 201 -86.83 -49.80 29.50
N GLU A 202 -87.66 -48.76 29.54
CA GLU A 202 -87.54 -47.60 28.66
C GLU A 202 -86.35 -46.71 29.03
N ALA A 203 -86.14 -46.44 30.34
CA ALA A 203 -84.98 -45.69 30.83
C ALA A 203 -83.65 -46.42 30.53
N GLU A 204 -83.61 -47.75 30.72
CA GLU A 204 -82.48 -48.60 30.34
C GLU A 204 -82.19 -48.52 28.83
N ARG A 205 -83.22 -48.47 27.98
CA ARG A 205 -83.06 -48.24 26.53
C ARG A 205 -82.54 -46.85 26.20
N ARG A 206 -83.04 -45.79 26.86
CA ARG A 206 -82.54 -44.41 26.67
C ARG A 206 -81.05 -44.33 27.05
N HIS A 207 -80.68 -44.83 28.23
CA HIS A 207 -79.30 -44.84 28.70
C HIS A 207 -78.36 -45.60 27.75
N ARG A 208 -78.77 -46.76 27.20
CA ARG A 208 -77.99 -47.47 26.16
C ARG A 208 -77.79 -46.65 24.88
N LEU A 209 -78.81 -45.91 24.43
CA LEU A 209 -78.70 -45.04 23.26
C LEU A 209 -77.81 -43.81 23.52
N GLU A 210 -77.87 -43.26 24.73
CA GLU A 210 -77.03 -42.16 25.21
C GLU A 210 -75.56 -42.58 25.34
N GLN A 211 -75.29 -43.77 25.91
CA GLN A 211 -73.95 -44.37 25.94
C GLN A 211 -73.36 -44.50 24.53
N GLN A 212 -74.09 -45.13 23.59
CA GLN A 212 -73.62 -45.26 22.21
C GLN A 212 -73.49 -43.92 21.48
N ALA A 213 -74.28 -42.90 21.84
CA ALA A 213 -74.11 -41.55 21.31
C ALA A 213 -72.83 -40.89 21.85
N PHE A 214 -72.56 -41.04 23.15
CA PHE A 214 -71.34 -40.57 23.79
C PHE A 214 -70.10 -41.26 23.22
N GLU A 215 -70.10 -42.59 23.12
CA GLU A 215 -69.05 -43.39 22.46
C GLU A 215 -68.75 -42.86 21.05
N ARG A 216 -69.77 -42.67 20.21
CA ARG A 216 -69.61 -42.09 18.86
C ARG A 216 -69.00 -40.68 18.88
N THR A 217 -69.32 -39.83 19.86
CA THR A 217 -68.65 -38.53 20.00
C THR A 217 -67.21 -38.64 20.49
N VAL A 218 -66.92 -39.56 21.42
CA VAL A 218 -65.57 -39.79 21.94
C VAL A 218 -64.65 -40.32 20.84
N SER A 219 -65.07 -41.34 20.08
CA SER A 219 -64.31 -41.85 18.93
C SER A 219 -64.05 -40.77 17.89
N ARG A 220 -65.05 -39.93 17.57
CA ARG A 220 -64.85 -38.79 16.67
C ARG A 220 -63.80 -37.80 17.21
N TYR A 221 -63.87 -37.44 18.50
CA TYR A 221 -62.87 -36.53 19.09
C TYR A 221 -61.47 -37.15 19.16
N GLN A 222 -61.36 -38.47 19.34
CA GLN A 222 -60.10 -39.20 19.23
C GLN A 222 -59.53 -39.12 17.82
N GLU A 223 -60.32 -39.43 16.78
CA GLU A 223 -59.88 -39.26 15.39
C GLU A 223 -59.52 -37.80 15.04
N ASP A 224 -60.32 -36.83 15.50
CA ASP A 224 -60.07 -35.39 15.27
C ASP A 224 -58.73 -34.99 15.92
N ALA A 225 -58.41 -35.50 17.11
CA ALA A 225 -57.14 -35.29 17.80
C ALA A 225 -55.95 -36.04 17.13
N GLU A 226 -56.13 -37.29 16.70
CA GLU A 226 -55.10 -38.05 15.97
C GLU A 226 -54.76 -37.39 14.62
N ARG A 227 -55.78 -36.92 13.89
CA ARG A 227 -55.60 -36.17 12.64
C ARG A 227 -54.90 -34.83 12.88
N ALA A 228 -55.21 -34.13 13.98
CA ALA A 228 -54.51 -32.91 14.38
C ALA A 228 -53.04 -33.17 14.78
N GLY A 229 -52.77 -34.15 15.65
CA GLY A 229 -51.40 -34.53 16.05
C GLY A 229 -50.56 -35.09 14.90
N SER A 230 -51.21 -35.68 13.88
CA SER A 230 -50.56 -36.11 12.64
C SER A 230 -50.38 -34.99 11.62
N ALA A 231 -51.03 -33.83 11.78
CA ALA A 231 -50.72 -32.61 11.08
C ALA A 231 -49.58 -31.83 11.76
N LEU A 232 -49.63 -31.73 13.10
CA LEU A 232 -48.60 -31.08 13.91
C LEU A 232 -47.22 -31.70 13.66
N ARG A 233 -47.06 -33.02 13.77
CA ARG A 233 -45.78 -33.71 13.53
C ARG A 233 -45.17 -33.46 12.14
N ARG A 234 -46.00 -33.26 11.11
CA ARG A 234 -45.53 -32.91 9.76
C ARG A 234 -45.11 -31.44 9.66
N ALA A 235 -45.77 -30.55 10.40
CA ALA A 235 -45.38 -29.16 10.50
C ALA A 235 -44.07 -29.00 11.29
N GLU A 236 -43.90 -29.75 12.39
CA GLU A 236 -42.67 -29.82 13.19
C GLU A 236 -41.49 -30.34 12.36
N GLN A 237 -41.68 -31.43 11.61
CA GLN A 237 -40.66 -31.94 10.67
C GLN A 237 -40.27 -30.91 9.61
N SER A 238 -41.25 -30.26 8.96
CA SER A 238 -40.97 -29.22 7.95
C SER A 238 -40.43 -27.91 8.55
N ALA A 239 -40.57 -27.69 9.86
CA ALA A 239 -39.91 -26.59 10.56
C ALA A 239 -38.43 -26.92 10.79
N ALA A 240 -38.13 -28.09 11.36
CA ALA A 240 -36.75 -28.54 11.59
C ALA A 240 -35.93 -28.63 10.28
N GLU A 241 -36.54 -29.11 9.18
CA GLU A 241 -35.93 -29.09 7.84
C GLU A 241 -35.54 -27.67 7.38
N LYS A 242 -36.33 -26.65 7.74
CA LYS A 242 -36.07 -25.24 7.39
C LYS A 242 -35.09 -24.58 8.35
N GLU A 243 -35.08 -24.96 9.63
CA GLU A 243 -34.09 -24.51 10.60
C GLU A 243 -32.68 -24.94 10.15
N LEU A 244 -32.50 -26.19 9.74
CA LEU A 244 -31.24 -26.67 9.13
C LEU A 244 -30.85 -25.91 7.84
N GLN A 245 -31.81 -25.58 6.98
CA GLN A 245 -31.56 -24.74 5.80
C GLN A 245 -31.13 -23.31 6.16
N VAL A 246 -31.74 -22.74 7.21
CA VAL A 246 -31.38 -21.41 7.73
C VAL A 246 -29.98 -21.43 8.36
N GLU A 247 -29.63 -22.47 9.12
CA GLU A 247 -28.29 -22.67 9.67
C GLU A 247 -27.22 -22.79 8.58
N GLU A 248 -27.49 -23.55 7.51
CA GLU A 248 -26.57 -23.65 6.36
C GLU A 248 -26.40 -22.31 5.64
N LEU A 249 -27.49 -21.55 5.43
CA LEU A 249 -27.42 -20.22 4.82
C LEU A 249 -26.65 -19.23 5.72
N GLN A 250 -26.85 -19.26 7.05
CA GLN A 250 -26.10 -18.45 8.00
C GLN A 250 -24.60 -18.81 7.99
N ARG A 251 -24.27 -20.11 7.95
CA ARG A 251 -22.91 -20.64 7.83
C ARG A 251 -22.23 -20.16 6.55
N LEU A 252 -22.93 -20.19 5.42
CA LEU A 252 -22.43 -19.69 4.14
C LEU A 252 -22.22 -18.17 4.15
N LEU A 253 -23.19 -17.41 4.66
CA LEU A 253 -23.10 -15.95 4.80
C LEU A 253 -21.91 -15.54 5.69
N ALA A 254 -21.73 -16.17 6.86
CA ALA A 254 -20.59 -15.91 7.74
C ALA A 254 -19.23 -16.22 7.07
N GLY A 255 -19.19 -17.25 6.21
CA GLY A 255 -18.04 -17.53 5.35
C GLY A 255 -17.78 -16.40 4.35
N MET A 256 -18.78 -16.01 3.57
CA MET A 256 -18.70 -14.92 2.59
C MET A 256 -18.32 -13.58 3.23
N GLU A 257 -18.85 -13.24 4.41
CA GLU A 257 -18.46 -12.03 5.12
C GLU A 257 -17.00 -12.07 5.60
N LYS A 258 -16.51 -13.23 6.06
CA LYS A 258 -15.11 -13.41 6.47
C LYS A 258 -14.18 -13.25 5.27
N GLU A 259 -14.54 -13.80 4.12
CA GLU A 259 -13.81 -13.62 2.86
C GLU A 259 -13.86 -12.16 2.39
N HIS A 260 -15.02 -11.51 2.43
CA HIS A 260 -15.17 -10.10 2.08
C HIS A 260 -14.31 -9.19 2.98
N ARG A 261 -14.29 -9.42 4.30
CA ARG A 261 -13.40 -8.73 5.24
C ARG A 261 -11.92 -8.98 4.91
N SER A 262 -11.54 -10.21 4.56
CA SER A 262 -10.17 -10.56 4.15
C SER A 262 -9.74 -9.90 2.84
N LEU A 263 -10.65 -9.83 1.85
CA LEU A 263 -10.41 -9.16 0.57
C LEU A 263 -10.30 -7.64 0.74
N LEU A 264 -11.13 -7.02 1.58
CA LEU A 264 -11.03 -5.60 1.91
C LEU A 264 -9.72 -5.23 2.62
N LEU A 265 -9.18 -6.12 3.46
CA LEU A 265 -7.86 -5.92 4.07
C LEU A 265 -6.75 -5.99 3.01
N LYS A 266 -6.73 -7.04 2.19
CA LYS A 266 -5.76 -7.20 1.09
C LYS A 266 -5.81 -6.05 0.06
N MET A 267 -7.00 -5.52 -0.20
CA MET A 267 -7.19 -4.34 -1.06
C MET A 267 -6.48 -3.12 -0.46
N LYS A 268 -6.70 -2.82 0.83
CA LYS A 268 -6.06 -1.70 1.54
C LYS A 268 -4.55 -1.88 1.69
N GLU A 269 -4.08 -3.10 1.91
CA GLU A 269 -2.66 -3.46 1.91
C GLU A 269 -2.03 -3.17 0.53
N GLY A 270 -2.71 -3.55 -0.55
CA GLY A 270 -2.30 -3.24 -1.93
C GLY A 270 -2.32 -1.74 -2.25
N GLU A 271 -3.34 -1.01 -1.80
CA GLU A 271 -3.42 0.45 -1.94
C GLU A 271 -2.28 1.16 -1.20
N ALA A 272 -1.95 0.72 0.02
CA ALA A 272 -0.84 1.24 0.81
C ALA A 272 0.53 0.96 0.16
N GLU A 273 0.74 -0.26 -0.36
CA GLU A 273 1.97 -0.60 -1.08
C GLU A 273 2.09 0.18 -2.41
N LEU A 274 1.01 0.36 -3.15
CA LEU A 274 0.98 1.21 -4.35
C LEU A 274 1.28 2.68 -4.03
N ALA A 275 0.79 3.21 -2.89
CA ALA A 275 1.14 4.54 -2.42
C ALA A 275 2.63 4.64 -2.04
N ARG A 276 3.17 3.63 -1.35
CA ARG A 276 4.60 3.54 -0.98
C ARG A 276 5.50 3.49 -2.22
N LEU A 277 5.14 2.68 -3.23
CA LEU A 277 5.88 2.57 -4.49
C LEU A 277 5.89 3.92 -5.25
N ARG A 278 4.76 4.62 -5.34
CA ARG A 278 4.68 5.96 -5.96
C ARG A 278 5.56 6.98 -5.25
N SER A 279 5.64 6.95 -3.91
CA SER A 279 6.57 7.80 -3.15
C SER A 279 8.03 7.51 -3.55
N VAL A 280 8.41 6.22 -3.56
CA VAL A 280 9.76 5.79 -3.93
C VAL A 280 10.10 6.10 -5.39
N GLU A 281 9.12 6.10 -6.31
CA GLU A 281 9.29 6.55 -7.69
C GLU A 281 9.50 8.07 -7.79
N GLY A 282 8.78 8.87 -7.00
CA GLY A 282 9.03 10.30 -6.86
C GLY A 282 10.42 10.61 -6.29
N ASP A 283 10.83 9.92 -5.23
CA ASP A 283 12.16 10.05 -4.62
C ASP A 283 13.29 9.68 -5.60
N LYS A 284 13.09 8.62 -6.39
CA LYS A 284 14.01 8.21 -7.47
C LYS A 284 14.12 9.28 -8.56
N LEU A 285 13.01 9.86 -9.01
CA LEU A 285 13.02 10.93 -10.01
C LEU A 285 13.76 12.17 -9.47
N ALA A 286 13.45 12.60 -8.25
CA ALA A 286 14.15 13.69 -7.58
C ALA A 286 15.64 13.39 -7.32
N GLN A 287 16.04 12.11 -7.17
CA GLN A 287 17.45 11.70 -7.12
C GLN A 287 18.10 11.71 -8.52
N GLN A 288 17.38 11.29 -9.56
CA GLN A 288 17.84 11.31 -10.95
C GLN A 288 18.10 12.75 -11.43
N ASP A 289 17.19 13.68 -11.15
CA ASP A 289 17.38 15.10 -11.49
C ASP A 289 18.60 15.71 -10.78
N ARG A 290 18.83 15.35 -9.51
CA ARG A 290 20.03 15.73 -8.75
C ARG A 290 21.31 15.12 -9.35
N SER A 291 21.28 13.86 -9.79
CA SER A 291 22.42 13.23 -10.49
C SER A 291 22.72 13.95 -11.81
N ALA A 292 21.70 14.16 -12.65
CA ALA A 292 21.84 14.85 -13.93
C ALA A 292 22.30 16.31 -13.77
N GLN A 293 22.00 16.97 -12.65
CA GLN A 293 22.55 18.29 -12.33
C GLN A 293 24.03 18.23 -11.93
N LEU A 294 24.41 17.30 -11.04
CA LEU A 294 25.81 17.09 -10.65
C LEU A 294 26.69 16.64 -11.83
N GLU A 295 26.14 15.84 -12.76
CA GLU A 295 26.82 15.41 -13.98
C GLU A 295 27.12 16.60 -14.92
N LYS A 296 26.18 17.55 -15.08
CA LYS A 296 26.43 18.82 -15.80
C LYS A 296 27.50 19.65 -15.10
N GLU A 297 27.44 19.78 -13.79
CA GLU A 297 28.43 20.54 -13.02
C GLU A 297 29.84 19.94 -13.17
N VAL A 298 29.96 18.61 -13.06
CA VAL A 298 31.20 17.86 -13.34
C VAL A 298 31.69 18.05 -14.78
N ALA A 299 30.79 18.12 -15.77
CA ALA A 299 31.17 18.44 -17.15
C ALA A 299 31.75 19.86 -17.26
N THR A 300 31.08 20.89 -16.73
CA THR A 300 31.61 22.27 -16.77
C THR A 300 32.91 22.43 -15.98
N LEU A 301 33.13 21.64 -14.92
CA LEU A 301 34.39 21.62 -14.17
C LEU A 301 35.52 20.97 -14.99
N ARG A 302 35.24 19.89 -15.73
CA ARG A 302 36.20 19.29 -16.67
C ARG A 302 36.59 20.26 -17.80
N GLU A 303 35.63 21.00 -18.34
CA GLU A 303 35.88 22.05 -19.35
C GLU A 303 36.76 23.18 -18.80
N LYS A 304 36.46 23.67 -17.58
CA LYS A 304 37.28 24.68 -16.89
C LYS A 304 38.71 24.19 -16.64
N ILE A 305 38.87 22.95 -16.19
CA ILE A 305 40.18 22.31 -16.03
C ILE A 305 40.92 22.28 -17.37
N HIS A 306 40.27 21.81 -18.45
CA HIS A 306 40.89 21.73 -19.78
C HIS A 306 41.35 23.10 -20.31
N HIS A 307 40.54 24.15 -20.10
CA HIS A 307 40.91 25.53 -20.48
C HIS A 307 42.09 26.07 -19.66
N LEU A 308 42.13 25.83 -18.35
CA LEU A 308 43.27 26.18 -17.49
C LEU A 308 44.56 25.46 -17.94
N ASP A 309 44.43 24.19 -18.31
CA ASP A 309 45.50 23.34 -18.80
C ASP A 309 46.12 23.89 -20.11
N ASP A 310 45.29 24.37 -21.03
CA ASP A 310 45.75 24.95 -22.29
C ASP A 310 46.32 26.37 -22.13
N MET A 311 45.80 27.17 -21.20
CA MET A 311 46.46 28.42 -20.77
C MET A 311 47.83 28.14 -20.16
N LEU A 312 47.96 27.12 -19.31
CA LEU A 312 49.23 26.70 -18.72
C LEU A 312 50.23 26.23 -19.79
N LYS A 313 49.81 25.39 -20.75
CA LYS A 313 50.63 24.97 -21.91
C LYS A 313 51.08 26.18 -22.75
N SER A 314 50.20 27.18 -22.94
CA SER A 314 50.52 28.41 -23.66
C SER A 314 51.56 29.27 -22.92
N GLN A 315 51.39 29.47 -21.62
CA GLN A 315 52.37 30.16 -20.77
C GLN A 315 53.72 29.43 -20.75
N GLN A 316 53.72 28.10 -20.57
CA GLN A 316 54.94 27.29 -20.66
C GLN A 316 55.65 27.44 -22.02
N ARG A 317 54.91 27.46 -23.13
CA ARG A 317 55.47 27.67 -24.48
C ARG A 317 56.13 29.05 -24.58
N LYS A 318 55.47 30.10 -24.08
CA LYS A 318 56.03 31.47 -24.03
C LYS A 318 57.29 31.55 -23.18
N VAL A 319 57.33 30.89 -22.02
CA VAL A 319 58.53 30.84 -21.16
C VAL A 319 59.69 30.11 -21.86
N ARG A 320 59.44 28.99 -22.56
CA ARG A 320 60.47 28.30 -23.36
C ARG A 320 61.04 29.21 -24.45
N GLN A 321 60.18 29.94 -25.18
CA GLN A 321 60.60 30.93 -26.19
C GLN A 321 61.42 32.08 -25.59
N MET A 322 61.07 32.57 -24.39
CA MET A 322 61.85 33.59 -23.68
C MET A 322 63.23 33.07 -23.25
N ILE A 323 63.32 31.82 -22.79
CA ILE A 323 64.60 31.17 -22.45
C ILE A 323 65.48 31.03 -23.70
N GLU A 324 64.91 30.57 -24.82
CA GLU A 324 65.59 30.45 -26.11
C GLU A 324 66.10 31.82 -26.63
N GLN A 325 65.28 32.87 -26.56
CA GLN A 325 65.70 34.23 -26.89
C GLN A 325 66.82 34.75 -25.99
N LEU A 326 66.78 34.47 -24.68
CA LEU A 326 67.84 34.84 -23.75
C LEU A 326 69.15 34.06 -24.00
N GLN A 327 69.06 32.78 -24.36
CA GLN A 327 70.22 31.96 -24.74
C GLN A 327 70.86 32.47 -26.04
N ASN A 328 70.06 32.79 -27.06
CA ASN A 328 70.54 33.37 -28.32
C ASN A 328 71.15 34.77 -28.12
N SER A 329 70.58 35.59 -27.23
CA SER A 329 71.16 36.89 -26.85
C SER A 329 72.51 36.70 -26.14
N LYS A 330 72.60 35.73 -25.22
CA LYS A 330 73.84 35.40 -24.49
C LYS A 330 74.96 34.97 -25.44
N THR A 331 74.71 34.07 -26.41
CA THR A 331 75.75 33.63 -27.35
C THR A 331 76.23 34.77 -28.26
N VAL A 332 75.33 35.66 -28.70
CA VAL A 332 75.68 36.87 -29.46
C VAL A 332 76.52 37.87 -28.64
N ILE A 333 76.24 37.99 -27.33
CA ILE A 333 77.07 38.81 -26.42
C ILE A 333 78.46 38.17 -26.26
N GLN A 334 78.54 36.88 -25.95
CA GLN A 334 79.82 36.16 -25.79
C GLN A 334 80.69 36.21 -27.06
N ALA A 335 80.10 36.15 -28.25
CA ALA A 335 80.83 36.32 -29.51
C ALA A 335 81.39 37.75 -29.68
N LYS A 336 80.68 38.78 -29.22
CA LYS A 336 81.18 40.17 -29.21
C LYS A 336 82.27 40.39 -28.16
N ASP A 337 82.13 39.79 -26.98
CA ASP A 337 83.14 39.86 -25.93
C ASP A 337 84.46 39.23 -26.37
N ALA A 338 84.42 38.13 -27.15
CA ALA A 338 85.60 37.52 -27.76
C ALA A 338 86.29 38.47 -28.76
N VAL A 339 85.55 39.13 -29.66
CA VAL A 339 86.12 40.14 -30.58
C VAL A 339 86.66 41.36 -29.84
N ILE A 340 86.00 41.79 -28.75
CA ILE A 340 86.51 42.85 -27.87
C ILE A 340 87.84 42.43 -27.21
N GLN A 341 87.99 41.16 -26.85
CA GLN A 341 89.23 40.63 -26.28
C GLN A 341 90.36 40.54 -27.31
N GLU A 342 90.09 40.03 -28.52
CA GLU A 342 91.03 40.04 -29.64
C GLU A 342 91.52 41.47 -29.98
N LEU A 343 90.60 42.44 -30.00
CA LEU A 343 90.93 43.84 -30.23
C LEU A 343 91.78 44.46 -29.10
N LYS A 344 91.53 44.09 -27.82
CA LYS A 344 92.41 44.51 -26.70
C LYS A 344 93.81 43.93 -26.83
N GLU A 345 93.92 42.66 -27.19
CA GLU A 345 95.21 41.99 -27.38
C GLU A 345 95.99 42.62 -28.56
N ARG A 346 95.29 42.96 -29.65
CA ARG A 346 95.89 43.68 -30.77
C ARG A 346 96.29 45.12 -30.41
N VAL A 347 95.51 45.81 -29.59
CA VAL A 347 95.87 47.14 -29.06
C VAL A 347 97.11 47.05 -28.15
N ALA A 348 97.12 46.14 -27.18
CA ALA A 348 98.26 45.97 -26.26
C ALA A 348 99.55 45.59 -27.00
N TYR A 349 99.47 44.77 -28.06
CA TYR A 349 100.60 44.50 -28.95
C TYR A 349 101.10 45.78 -29.63
N LEU A 350 100.19 46.58 -30.20
CA LEU A 350 100.54 47.83 -30.89
C LEU A 350 101.05 48.91 -29.92
N GLU A 351 100.58 48.93 -28.68
CA GLU A 351 101.08 49.79 -27.61
C GLU A 351 102.51 49.41 -27.21
N ALA A 352 102.81 48.10 -27.09
CA ALA A 352 104.17 47.62 -26.84
C ALA A 352 105.13 47.87 -28.03
N GLU A 353 104.68 47.67 -29.26
CA GLU A 353 105.44 48.00 -30.48
C GLU A 353 105.70 49.51 -30.59
N ASN A 354 104.71 50.35 -30.24
CA ASN A 354 104.91 51.80 -30.16
C ASN A 354 105.91 52.15 -29.06
N LEU A 355 105.81 51.55 -27.86
CA LEU A 355 106.74 51.83 -26.76
C LEU A 355 108.18 51.49 -27.14
N GLU A 356 108.44 50.31 -27.72
CA GLU A 356 109.79 49.94 -28.20
C GLU A 356 110.31 50.94 -29.25
N MET A 357 109.44 51.43 -30.13
CA MET A 357 109.80 52.45 -31.12
C MET A 357 110.06 53.83 -30.50
N HIS A 358 109.39 54.19 -29.39
CA HIS A 358 109.69 55.40 -28.62
C HIS A 358 111.03 55.25 -27.88
N ASP A 359 111.26 54.15 -27.17
CA ASP A 359 112.53 53.84 -26.48
C ASP A 359 113.73 53.92 -27.45
N ARG A 360 113.58 53.33 -28.66
CA ARG A 360 114.57 53.40 -29.75
C ARG A 360 114.84 54.86 -30.18
N ILE A 361 113.82 55.72 -30.21
CA ILE A 361 113.95 57.15 -30.55
C ILE A 361 114.60 57.93 -29.39
N GLU A 362 114.18 57.70 -28.15
CA GLU A 362 114.77 58.35 -26.97
C GLU A 362 116.26 58.02 -26.83
N HIS A 363 116.67 56.76 -27.03
CA HIS A 363 118.08 56.38 -27.08
C HIS A 363 118.87 57.05 -28.22
N LEU A 364 118.23 57.46 -29.32
CA LEU A 364 118.89 58.23 -30.39
C LEU A 364 119.01 59.71 -30.01
N ILE A 365 117.99 60.29 -29.37
CA ILE A 365 118.02 61.65 -28.83
C ILE A 365 119.06 61.77 -27.72
N GLU A 366 119.10 60.83 -26.76
CA GLU A 366 120.09 60.76 -25.69
C GLU A 366 121.52 60.67 -26.24
N LYS A 367 121.76 59.87 -27.29
CA LYS A 367 123.05 59.80 -27.98
C LYS A 367 123.43 61.10 -28.70
N GLN A 368 122.47 61.90 -29.17
CA GLN A 368 122.74 63.23 -29.73
C GLN A 368 123.07 64.24 -28.61
N VAL A 369 122.27 64.30 -27.55
CA VAL A 369 122.45 65.22 -26.42
C VAL A 369 123.74 64.93 -25.66
N SER A 370 124.05 63.65 -25.38
CA SER A 370 125.29 63.23 -24.70
C SER A 370 126.56 63.50 -25.52
N ARG A 371 126.41 63.71 -26.84
CA ARG A 371 127.49 64.03 -27.78
C ARG A 371 127.53 65.52 -28.16
N GLY A 372 126.56 66.29 -27.67
CA GLY A 372 126.34 67.71 -27.93
C GLY A 372 126.00 68.46 -26.65
N GLY A 373 126.96 68.55 -25.73
CA GLY A 373 126.83 69.42 -24.56
C GLY A 373 126.57 70.87 -24.97
N HIS A 374 125.78 71.58 -24.15
CA HIS A 374 125.33 72.97 -24.33
C HIS A 374 124.25 73.20 -25.41
N SER A 375 122.98 73.20 -25.00
CA SER A 375 122.19 74.45 -24.93
C SER A 375 120.88 74.23 -24.16
N ALA A 376 120.31 75.30 -23.61
CA ALA A 376 119.04 75.26 -22.88
C ALA A 376 117.98 76.16 -23.55
N ARG A 377 116.68 75.84 -23.37
CA ARG A 377 115.65 76.75 -22.79
C ARG A 377 114.19 76.47 -23.21
N ALA A 378 113.40 76.00 -22.22
CA ALA A 378 111.99 76.28 -21.92
C ALA A 378 110.94 76.65 -23.01
N ARG A 379 109.87 75.81 -23.08
CA ARG A 379 108.44 76.10 -23.34
C ARG A 379 107.65 74.77 -23.21
N SER A 380 106.33 74.66 -23.05
CA SER A 380 105.26 75.54 -22.53
C SER A 380 104.06 74.66 -22.10
N LYS A 381 103.02 75.21 -21.47
CA LYS A 381 101.79 74.47 -21.14
C LYS A 381 101.03 73.94 -22.37
N SER A 382 100.32 72.83 -22.20
CA SER A 382 98.99 72.62 -22.78
C SER A 382 98.12 71.79 -21.83
N GLU A 383 96.84 72.12 -21.72
CA GLU A 383 95.84 71.40 -20.93
C GLU A 383 94.98 70.55 -21.88
N TYR A 384 94.50 69.37 -21.44
CA TYR A 384 93.55 68.58 -22.23
C TYR A 384 92.35 68.12 -21.38
N VAL A 385 91.23 68.81 -21.55
CA VAL A 385 89.94 68.43 -20.97
C VAL A 385 89.21 67.52 -21.95
N SER A 386 88.94 66.27 -21.56
CA SER A 386 88.07 65.35 -22.32
C SER A 386 87.08 64.65 -21.40
N SER A 387 86.14 65.43 -20.84
CA SER A 387 85.00 64.86 -20.11
C SER A 387 83.89 64.51 -21.10
N LYS A 388 83.68 63.20 -21.36
CA LYS A 388 82.51 62.69 -22.08
C LYS A 388 81.76 61.67 -21.22
N ARG A 389 80.69 62.13 -20.59
CA ARG A 389 79.65 61.26 -20.01
C ARG A 389 78.91 60.57 -21.16
N LEU A 390 78.93 59.23 -21.19
CA LEU A 390 78.08 58.47 -22.11
C LEU A 390 76.65 58.36 -21.53
N THR A 391 75.68 58.42 -22.42
CA THR A 391 74.24 58.55 -22.15
C THR A 391 73.67 57.39 -21.35
N GLY A 392 72.84 57.69 -20.34
CA GLY A 392 72.00 56.70 -19.66
C GLY A 392 70.92 56.10 -20.58
N PRO A 393 70.25 55.01 -20.14
CA PRO A 393 69.28 54.28 -20.94
C PRO A 393 68.00 55.11 -21.22
N LYS A 394 67.42 54.90 -22.42
CA LYS A 394 66.10 55.47 -22.77
C LYS A 394 64.99 54.76 -21.97
N PRO A 395 63.99 55.49 -21.44
CA PRO A 395 62.80 54.88 -20.87
C PRO A 395 61.96 54.20 -21.96
N LEU A 396 61.33 53.07 -21.62
CA LEU A 396 60.34 52.39 -22.45
C LEU A 396 58.95 53.03 -22.27
N PRO A 397 58.07 52.99 -23.27
CA PRO A 397 56.72 53.53 -23.16
C PRO A 397 55.85 52.70 -22.19
N LEU A 398 55.05 53.38 -21.37
CA LEU A 398 54.07 52.70 -20.51
C LEU A 398 52.92 52.18 -21.36
N ILE A 399 52.71 50.86 -21.33
CA ILE A 399 51.50 50.23 -21.88
C ILE A 399 50.36 50.51 -20.91
N ARG A 400 49.27 51.12 -21.40
CA ARG A 400 48.02 51.20 -20.64
C ARG A 400 47.34 49.83 -20.64
N VAL A 401 47.08 49.30 -19.45
CA VAL A 401 46.12 48.21 -19.28
C VAL A 401 44.73 48.76 -19.58
N VAL A 402 43.98 48.07 -20.42
CA VAL A 402 42.53 48.22 -20.52
C VAL A 402 41.96 46.97 -19.87
N GLU A 403 41.17 47.16 -18.81
CA GLU A 403 40.48 46.08 -18.12
C GLU A 403 39.18 45.74 -18.86
N THR A 404 38.94 44.45 -19.09
CA THR A 404 37.72 43.85 -19.65
C THR A 404 37.53 42.46 -19.07
#